data_AF-A0A2V8EKF3-F1
#
_entry.id   AF-A0A2V8EKF3-F1
#
_cell.length_a   1.000
_cell.length_b   1.000
_cell.length_c   1.000
_cell.angle_alpha   90.00
_cell.angle_beta   90.00
_cell.angle_gamma   90.00
#
_symmetry.space_group_name_H-M   'P 1'
#
loop_
_entity.id
_entity.type
_entity.pdbx_description
1 polymer ?
#
loop_
_entity_poly.entity_id
_entity_poly.type
_entity_poly.pdbx_seq_one_letter_code
_entity_poly.pdbx_strand_id
1 'polypeptide(L)'
;MHIDDREWLEADGLGGFASGTVSGVRTRRYHALLLTATTPPTGRVVLVNGFDAWVDAGGRTTALTTQRYAPDALHPDGASRIEAFSPDPWPTWRFALGDGVVLTQELFAVHGTGSVAVAWTLMSAPAAPIDLRVRPFVSGRDYHSMHHENGAFNFNSERREAAIAIRPYRDLPSVVSLTNGDYEHAPEWYRNFLYSAERERGLDATEDLASPGVLRWRLTAPGDRAIWILKTGAGDTPEPRSREEVAATYERLASAERKRRSAFGSPLDRAADAYLAQRGSGRTVIAGYPWFTDWGRDTFIAVRGLCLATGRLRDARDILVQWAGAVSEGMLPNRFPDGGDTPEFNAVDASLWFVVAVGELLERVERRSRALTGADREALELAVLSIVDGYAAGTRFGIRMDDDGLLASRRCG
;
A
#
# COMPACT_ATOMS: atom_id res chain seq x y z
N MET A 1 6.61 -27.20 9.36
CA MET A 1 6.83 -25.78 9.70
C MET A 1 5.46 -25.14 9.90
N HIS A 2 5.20 -24.48 11.02
CA HIS A 2 3.97 -23.72 11.20
C HIS A 2 4.15 -22.38 10.48
N ILE A 3 3.30 -22.09 9.49
CA ILE A 3 3.29 -20.82 8.78
C ILE A 3 2.23 -19.96 9.48
N ASP A 4 2.67 -18.84 10.05
CA ASP A 4 1.76 -17.83 10.57
C ASP A 4 1.19 -17.01 9.40
N ASP A 5 -0.10 -17.25 9.11
CA ASP A 5 -0.83 -16.65 8.01
C ASP A 5 -1.52 -15.33 8.39
N ARG A 6 -1.30 -14.80 9.61
CA ARG A 6 -1.75 -13.43 9.93
C ARG A 6 -1.07 -12.45 8.98
N GLU A 7 -1.83 -11.46 8.51
CA GLU A 7 -1.37 -10.49 7.53
C GLU A 7 -1.10 -9.12 8.16
N TRP A 8 -0.19 -8.37 7.57
CA TRP A 8 0.09 -6.97 7.90
C TRP A 8 -0.08 -6.09 6.65
N LEU A 9 -0.42 -4.83 6.87
CA LEU A 9 -0.65 -3.83 5.82
C LEU A 9 0.01 -2.50 6.22
N GLU A 10 0.73 -1.93 5.27
CA GLU A 10 1.39 -0.63 5.35
C GLU A 10 0.95 0.20 4.14
N ALA A 11 -0.15 0.96 4.29
CA ALA A 11 -0.70 1.80 3.23
C ALA A 11 0.05 3.14 3.12
N ASP A 12 0.29 3.60 1.90
CA ASP A 12 1.06 4.82 1.65
C ASP A 12 0.20 6.10 1.60
N GLY A 13 -1.13 6.00 1.72
CA GLY A 13 -2.04 7.15 1.61
C GLY A 13 -2.22 7.70 0.18
N LEU A 14 -1.65 7.03 -0.82
CA LEU A 14 -1.80 7.31 -2.25
C LEU A 14 -2.56 6.19 -2.98
N GLY A 15 -2.98 5.14 -2.28
CA GLY A 15 -3.60 3.93 -2.85
C GLY A 15 -2.60 2.78 -3.03
N GLY A 16 -1.30 3.05 -2.95
CA GLY A 16 -0.25 2.04 -2.84
C GLY A 16 -0.15 1.46 -1.44
N PHE A 17 0.55 0.33 -1.31
CA PHE A 17 0.78 -0.33 -0.03
C PHE A 17 1.91 -1.35 -0.09
N ALA A 18 2.45 -1.69 1.08
CA ALA A 18 3.16 -2.94 1.30
C ALA A 18 2.29 -3.88 2.14
N SER A 19 2.33 -5.17 1.84
CA SER A 19 1.62 -6.18 2.62
C SER A 19 2.27 -7.55 2.52
N GLY A 20 2.00 -8.39 3.51
CA GLY A 20 2.48 -9.76 3.55
C GLY A 20 1.96 -10.48 4.77
N THR A 21 2.48 -11.69 4.99
CA THR A 21 2.19 -12.49 6.18
C THR A 21 3.23 -12.24 7.27
N VAL A 22 2.88 -12.57 8.51
CA VAL A 22 3.81 -12.55 9.66
C VAL A 22 4.96 -13.53 9.44
N SER A 23 4.71 -14.68 8.80
CA SER A 23 5.76 -15.64 8.44
C SER A 23 6.67 -15.21 7.29
N GLY A 24 6.30 -14.16 6.55
CA GLY A 24 6.99 -13.73 5.33
C GLY A 24 6.68 -14.57 4.08
N VAL A 25 5.95 -15.68 4.21
CA VAL A 25 5.54 -16.51 3.07
C VAL A 25 4.37 -15.85 2.36
N ARG A 26 4.57 -15.44 1.11
CA ARG A 26 3.52 -14.79 0.31
C ARG A 26 2.47 -15.83 -0.13
N THR A 27 1.20 -15.56 0.19
CA THR A 27 0.07 -16.45 -0.11
C THR A 27 -0.88 -15.86 -1.16
N ARG A 28 -0.80 -14.56 -1.44
CA ARG A 28 -1.66 -13.81 -2.37
C ARG A 28 -0.84 -13.08 -3.42
N ARG A 29 -1.42 -12.86 -4.60
CA ARG A 29 -0.83 -12.00 -5.66
C ARG A 29 -0.66 -10.53 -5.22
N TYR A 30 -1.32 -10.12 -4.14
CA TYR A 30 -1.31 -8.74 -3.64
C TYR A 30 -0.20 -8.49 -2.61
N HIS A 31 0.44 -9.55 -2.09
CA HIS A 31 1.57 -9.39 -1.18
C HIS A 31 2.78 -8.86 -1.93
N ALA A 32 3.19 -7.65 -1.55
CA ALA A 32 4.24 -6.89 -2.22
C ALA A 32 4.97 -6.02 -1.21
N LEU A 33 6.25 -5.75 -1.49
CA LEU A 33 7.04 -4.78 -0.75
C LEU A 33 6.85 -3.36 -1.28
N LEU A 34 6.66 -3.21 -2.60
CA LEU A 34 6.34 -1.93 -3.24
C LEU A 34 5.24 -2.15 -4.29
N LEU A 35 4.00 -1.90 -3.90
CA LEU A 35 2.86 -1.71 -4.79
C LEU A 35 2.49 -0.23 -4.73
N THR A 36 2.43 0.40 -5.91
CA THR A 36 2.24 1.85 -6.03
C THR A 36 1.02 2.16 -6.88
N ALA A 37 0.37 3.30 -6.64
CA ALA A 37 -0.68 3.82 -7.50
C ALA A 37 -0.09 4.87 -8.45
N THR A 38 -0.13 4.64 -9.76
CA THR A 38 0.37 5.61 -10.76
C THR A 38 -0.59 6.77 -10.98
N THR A 39 -1.84 6.63 -10.54
CA THR A 39 -2.86 7.69 -10.58
C THR A 39 -3.71 7.61 -9.32
N PRO A 40 -3.21 8.11 -8.17
CA PRO A 40 -3.82 7.92 -6.86
C PRO A 40 -5.35 8.12 -6.82
N PRO A 41 -6.12 7.16 -6.26
CA PRO A 41 -5.67 5.88 -5.67
C PRO A 41 -5.56 4.69 -6.65
N THR A 42 -5.79 4.93 -7.93
CA THR A 42 -5.92 3.94 -9.01
C THR A 42 -4.62 3.72 -9.80
N GLY A 43 -4.66 2.85 -10.81
CA GLY A 43 -3.46 2.50 -11.60
C GLY A 43 -2.43 1.74 -10.76
N ARG A 44 -2.89 0.76 -9.98
CA ARG A 44 -2.06 0.03 -9.01
C ARG A 44 -1.15 -0.98 -9.71
N VAL A 45 0.15 -0.86 -9.47
CA VAL A 45 1.20 -1.68 -10.08
C VAL A 45 2.06 -2.29 -8.96
N VAL A 46 2.27 -3.61 -9.03
CA VAL A 46 3.26 -4.30 -8.19
C VAL A 46 4.62 -4.13 -8.85
N LEU A 47 5.50 -3.35 -8.22
CA LEU A 47 6.85 -3.12 -8.70
C LEU A 47 7.84 -4.09 -8.05
N VAL A 48 7.84 -4.16 -6.72
CA VAL A 48 8.71 -5.07 -5.95
C VAL A 48 7.84 -5.99 -5.11
N ASN A 49 7.82 -7.28 -5.46
CA ASN A 49 6.96 -8.26 -4.79
C ASN A 49 7.52 -8.69 -3.43
N GLY A 50 8.83 -8.56 -3.20
CA GLY A 50 9.50 -9.03 -2.00
C GLY A 50 11.00 -9.22 -2.24
N PHE A 51 11.63 -10.06 -1.44
CA PHE A 51 13.04 -10.40 -1.55
C PHE A 51 13.31 -11.76 -0.92
N ASP A 52 14.47 -12.33 -1.25
CA ASP A 52 15.13 -13.28 -0.38
C ASP A 52 16.28 -12.64 0.40
N ALA A 53 16.50 -13.07 1.64
CA ALA A 53 17.59 -12.58 2.46
C ALA A 53 18.31 -13.69 3.21
N TRP A 54 19.63 -13.53 3.35
CA TRP A 54 20.52 -14.47 4.03
C TRP A 54 21.58 -13.74 4.84
N VAL A 55 22.05 -14.40 5.89
CA VAL A 55 23.15 -13.97 6.72
C VAL A 55 24.25 -15.01 6.67
N ASP A 56 25.45 -14.57 6.34
CA ASP A 56 26.67 -15.36 6.44
C ASP A 56 27.41 -14.99 7.74
N ALA A 57 27.50 -15.94 8.67
CA ALA A 57 28.17 -15.77 9.96
C ALA A 57 28.91 -17.06 10.34
N GLY A 58 30.17 -16.95 10.77
CA GLY A 58 30.95 -18.13 11.20
C GLY A 58 31.09 -19.24 10.15
N GLY A 59 31.10 -18.89 8.86
CA GLY A 59 31.16 -19.84 7.75
C GLY A 59 29.84 -20.56 7.43
N ARG A 60 28.73 -20.15 8.05
CA ARG A 60 27.39 -20.70 7.80
C ARG A 60 26.49 -19.63 7.18
N THR A 61 25.74 -20.03 6.15
CA THR A 61 24.67 -19.23 5.56
C THR A 61 23.33 -19.60 6.18
N THR A 62 22.60 -18.62 6.70
CA THR A 62 21.25 -18.80 7.27
C THR A 62 20.27 -17.87 6.57
N ALA A 63 19.13 -18.40 6.14
CA ALA A 63 18.08 -17.60 5.51
C ALA A 63 17.24 -16.83 6.53
N LEU A 64 16.76 -15.64 6.13
CA LEU A 64 15.79 -14.83 6.86
C LEU A 64 14.39 -14.91 6.25
N THR A 65 14.30 -15.24 4.96
CA THR A 65 13.05 -15.28 4.20
C THR A 65 12.62 -16.72 3.91
N THR A 66 11.36 -16.89 3.54
CA THR A 66 10.84 -18.17 3.04
C THR A 66 9.91 -17.91 1.88
N GLN A 67 10.10 -18.65 0.80
CA GLN A 67 9.21 -18.63 -0.36
C GLN A 67 8.50 -19.96 -0.47
N ARG A 68 7.32 -19.93 -1.08
CA ARG A 68 6.61 -21.13 -1.51
C ARG A 68 6.70 -21.23 -3.02
N TYR A 69 7.13 -22.38 -3.51
CA TYR A 69 7.20 -22.73 -4.92
C TYR A 69 6.27 -23.90 -5.24
N ALA A 70 5.77 -23.97 -6.46
CA ALA A 70 4.97 -25.11 -6.90
C ALA A 70 5.82 -26.41 -6.92
N PRO A 71 5.25 -27.57 -6.54
CA PRO A 71 3.85 -27.76 -6.15
C PRO A 71 3.50 -27.35 -4.72
N ASP A 72 4.45 -27.32 -3.77
CA ASP A 72 4.29 -26.76 -2.40
C ASP A 72 5.66 -26.77 -1.65
N ALA A 73 6.76 -26.55 -2.39
CA ALA A 73 8.10 -26.55 -1.83
C ALA A 73 8.37 -25.24 -1.08
N LEU A 74 8.79 -25.34 0.18
CA LEU A 74 9.18 -24.17 0.99
C LEU A 74 10.70 -24.06 1.01
N HIS A 75 11.22 -22.99 0.40
CA HIS A 75 12.64 -22.76 0.32
C HIS A 75 12.94 -21.27 0.04
N PRO A 76 14.00 -20.68 0.61
CA PRO A 76 14.76 -21.20 1.76
C PRO A 76 13.92 -21.20 3.05
N ASP A 77 14.46 -21.74 4.16
CA ASP A 77 13.78 -21.73 5.47
C ASP A 77 14.32 -20.63 6.39
N GLY A 78 13.64 -19.50 6.37
CA GLY A 78 13.81 -18.37 7.29
C GLY A 78 12.63 -18.19 8.26
N ALA A 79 11.44 -18.70 7.93
CA ALA A 79 10.26 -18.57 8.77
C ALA A 79 10.44 -19.29 10.12
N SER A 80 11.18 -20.40 10.15
CA SER A 80 11.53 -21.08 11.42
C SER A 80 12.52 -20.31 12.30
N ARG A 81 13.06 -19.18 11.82
CA ARG A 81 14.00 -18.30 12.54
C ARG A 81 13.34 -17.07 13.15
N ILE A 82 12.07 -16.81 12.84
CA ILE A 82 11.31 -15.71 13.41
C ILE A 82 11.01 -16.06 14.87
N GLU A 83 11.64 -15.33 15.79
CA GLU A 83 11.44 -15.46 17.24
C GLU A 83 10.22 -14.64 17.69
N ALA A 84 10.04 -13.45 17.11
CA ALA A 84 8.93 -12.56 17.45
C ALA A 84 8.53 -11.66 16.28
N PHE A 85 7.27 -11.22 16.29
CA PHE A 85 6.71 -10.21 15.39
C PHE A 85 5.93 -9.17 16.20
N SER A 86 6.10 -7.89 15.84
CA SER A 86 5.29 -6.78 16.34
C SER A 86 4.77 -5.96 15.15
N PRO A 87 3.47 -5.60 15.10
CA PRO A 87 2.97 -4.63 14.13
C PRO A 87 3.19 -3.17 14.58
N ASP A 88 3.69 -2.93 15.79
CA ASP A 88 3.88 -1.61 16.38
C ASP A 88 5.37 -1.27 16.58
N PRO A 89 5.83 -0.06 16.19
CA PRO A 89 5.06 0.99 15.51
C PRO A 89 4.70 0.67 14.05
N TRP A 90 5.36 -0.32 13.46
CA TRP A 90 5.16 -0.90 12.13
C TRP A 90 5.71 -2.34 12.13
N PRO A 91 5.43 -3.16 11.09
CA PRO A 91 5.91 -4.54 11.01
C PRO A 91 7.40 -4.69 11.34
N THR A 92 7.67 -5.40 12.42
CA THR A 92 9.01 -5.63 12.96
C THR A 92 9.16 -7.09 13.34
N TRP A 93 10.18 -7.75 12.78
CA TRP A 93 10.55 -9.12 13.07
C TRP A 93 11.83 -9.15 13.89
N ARG A 94 11.91 -10.09 14.82
CA ARG A 94 13.14 -10.47 15.49
C ARG A 94 13.51 -11.88 15.07
N PHE A 95 14.74 -12.05 14.59
CA PHE A 95 15.27 -13.33 14.14
C PHE A 95 16.36 -13.83 15.07
N ALA A 96 16.29 -15.11 15.42
CA ALA A 96 17.37 -15.84 16.10
C ALA A 96 18.01 -16.82 15.12
N LEU A 97 19.26 -16.56 14.73
CA LEU A 97 19.91 -17.26 13.61
C LEU A 97 20.84 -18.39 14.06
N GLY A 98 20.90 -18.65 15.37
CA GLY A 98 21.85 -19.57 15.98
C GLY A 98 23.16 -18.87 16.36
N ASP A 99 23.97 -19.56 17.16
CA ASP A 99 25.31 -19.12 17.58
C ASP A 99 25.35 -17.70 18.21
N GLY A 100 24.23 -17.31 18.84
CA GLY A 100 24.03 -16.00 19.48
C GLY A 100 23.76 -14.84 18.51
N VAL A 101 23.66 -15.09 17.20
CA VAL A 101 23.36 -14.05 16.21
C VAL A 101 21.86 -13.71 16.23
N VAL A 102 21.56 -12.43 16.42
CA VAL A 102 20.21 -11.89 16.47
C VAL A 102 20.11 -10.64 15.61
N LEU A 103 19.13 -10.62 14.71
CA LEU A 103 18.81 -9.47 13.86
C LEU A 103 17.36 -9.05 14.09
N THR A 104 17.10 -7.75 14.05
CA THR A 104 15.74 -7.25 13.80
C THR A 104 15.61 -6.82 12.34
N GLN A 105 14.42 -7.00 11.77
CA GLN A 105 14.02 -6.40 10.50
C GLN A 105 12.79 -5.54 10.78
N GLU A 106 12.77 -4.31 10.30
CA GLU A 106 11.59 -3.45 10.32
C GLU A 106 11.31 -2.92 8.92
N LEU A 107 10.02 -2.71 8.61
CA LEU A 107 9.63 -2.05 7.38
C LEU A 107 8.37 -1.18 7.56
N PHE A 108 8.32 -0.08 6.83
CA PHE A 108 7.14 0.81 6.81
C PHE A 108 6.99 1.49 5.45
N ALA A 109 5.73 1.76 5.07
CA ALA A 109 5.43 2.62 3.94
C ALA A 109 5.54 4.10 4.38
N VAL A 110 6.23 4.90 3.57
CA VAL A 110 6.37 6.33 3.83
C VAL A 110 5.12 7.04 3.30
N HIS A 111 4.30 7.53 4.23
CA HIS A 111 3.02 8.18 3.92
C HIS A 111 3.19 9.35 2.93
N GLY A 112 2.42 9.30 1.84
CA GLY A 112 2.34 10.32 0.80
C GLY A 112 3.45 10.29 -0.25
N THR A 113 4.25 9.21 -0.34
CA THR A 113 5.46 9.22 -1.19
C THR A 113 5.65 8.03 -2.13
N GLY A 114 4.83 6.98 -2.06
CA GLY A 114 5.02 5.76 -2.87
C GLY A 114 6.38 5.10 -2.65
N SER A 115 6.84 5.10 -1.39
CA SER A 115 8.15 4.60 -0.97
C SER A 115 8.04 3.67 0.24
N VAL A 116 8.90 2.66 0.32
CA VAL A 116 9.01 1.73 1.45
C VAL A 116 10.43 1.70 1.96
N ALA A 117 10.59 1.81 3.27
CA ALA A 117 11.88 1.70 3.94
C ALA A 117 11.96 0.37 4.67
N VAL A 118 13.07 -0.34 4.51
CA VAL A 118 13.42 -1.58 5.21
C VAL A 118 14.75 -1.36 5.91
N ALA A 119 14.85 -1.82 7.16
CA ALA A 119 16.11 -1.85 7.85
C ALA A 119 16.30 -3.15 8.62
N TRP A 120 17.55 -3.63 8.62
CA TRP A 120 17.99 -4.68 9.52
C TRP A 120 18.99 -4.11 10.52
N THR A 121 18.82 -4.45 11.81
CA THR A 121 19.72 -4.01 12.88
C THR A 121 20.32 -5.23 13.56
N LEU A 122 21.65 -5.30 13.62
CA LEU A 122 22.35 -6.35 14.34
C LEU A 122 22.18 -6.11 15.84
N MET A 123 21.51 -7.03 16.54
CA MET A 123 21.26 -6.88 17.98
C MET A 123 22.33 -7.60 18.81
N SER A 124 22.84 -8.72 18.31
CA SER A 124 23.91 -9.49 18.93
C SER A 124 24.59 -10.36 17.89
N ALA A 125 25.91 -10.51 17.99
CA ALA A 125 26.69 -11.49 17.24
C ALA A 125 28.01 -11.74 18.00
N PRO A 126 28.16 -12.88 18.71
CA PRO A 126 29.39 -13.21 19.42
C PRO A 126 30.62 -13.30 18.50
N ALA A 127 30.42 -13.72 17.25
CA ALA A 127 31.45 -13.78 16.21
C ALA A 127 31.08 -12.87 15.04
N ALA A 128 31.32 -11.57 15.21
CA ALA A 128 31.26 -10.57 14.15
C ALA A 128 32.61 -10.51 13.38
N PRO A 129 32.64 -9.98 12.14
CA PRO A 129 31.53 -9.44 11.36
C PRO A 129 30.63 -10.52 10.75
N ILE A 130 29.39 -10.14 10.44
CA ILE A 130 28.45 -10.94 9.64
C ILE A 130 28.16 -10.22 8.31
N ASP A 131 27.83 -10.98 7.27
CA ASP A 131 27.43 -10.43 5.98
C ASP A 131 25.95 -10.69 5.71
N LEU A 132 25.16 -9.62 5.56
CA LEU A 132 23.75 -9.68 5.14
C LEU A 132 23.67 -9.55 3.63
N ARG A 133 22.93 -10.44 2.98
CA ARG A 133 22.63 -10.42 1.54
C ARG A 133 21.13 -10.36 1.32
N VAL A 134 20.67 -9.47 0.44
CA VAL A 134 19.26 -9.32 0.08
C VAL A 134 19.12 -9.31 -1.43
N ARG A 135 18.22 -10.14 -1.96
CA ARG A 135 17.93 -10.28 -3.38
C ARG A 135 16.48 -9.90 -3.67
N PRO A 136 16.20 -8.71 -4.26
CA PRO A 136 14.85 -8.27 -4.57
C PRO A 136 14.18 -9.11 -5.67
N PHE A 137 12.86 -9.23 -5.58
CA PHE A 137 12.00 -9.77 -6.62
C PHE A 137 11.12 -8.67 -7.23
N VAL A 138 11.20 -8.51 -8.54
CA VAL A 138 10.58 -7.45 -9.34
C VAL A 138 9.68 -8.10 -10.39
N SER A 139 8.50 -7.51 -10.60
CA SER A 139 7.60 -7.91 -11.67
C SER A 139 7.27 -6.72 -12.56
N GLY A 140 6.73 -5.64 -12.00
CA GLY A 140 6.19 -4.54 -12.80
C GLY A 140 4.90 -4.98 -13.49
N ARG A 141 3.93 -5.48 -12.72
CA ARG A 141 2.65 -5.96 -13.25
C ARG A 141 1.47 -5.22 -12.66
N ASP A 142 0.34 -5.30 -13.36
CA ASP A 142 -0.96 -5.01 -12.77
C ASP A 142 -1.20 -5.87 -11.51
N TYR A 143 -1.78 -5.25 -10.48
CA TYR A 143 -1.92 -5.88 -9.17
C TYR A 143 -2.96 -7.02 -9.12
N HIS A 144 -3.90 -7.07 -10.08
CA HIS A 144 -4.83 -8.20 -10.25
C HIS A 144 -4.28 -9.33 -11.12
N SER A 145 -3.16 -9.13 -11.81
CA SER A 145 -2.58 -10.09 -12.76
C SER A 145 -1.46 -10.93 -12.13
N MET A 146 -0.97 -11.93 -12.88
CA MET A 146 0.28 -12.65 -12.58
C MET A 146 1.37 -12.25 -13.56
N HIS A 147 2.62 -12.43 -13.16
CA HIS A 147 3.80 -12.19 -13.98
C HIS A 147 4.47 -13.51 -14.37
N HIS A 148 4.96 -13.60 -15.60
CA HIS A 148 5.72 -14.74 -16.08
C HIS A 148 6.97 -14.27 -16.79
N GLU A 149 7.99 -15.12 -16.79
CA GLU A 149 9.22 -14.86 -17.51
C GLU A 149 8.92 -14.51 -18.96
N ASN A 150 9.52 -13.41 -19.43
CA ASN A 150 9.33 -12.92 -20.78
C ASN A 150 10.55 -12.12 -21.25
N GLY A 151 10.67 -11.94 -22.56
CA GLY A 151 11.79 -11.21 -23.18
C GLY A 151 11.67 -9.68 -23.16
N ALA A 152 10.56 -9.12 -22.67
CA ALA A 152 10.35 -7.67 -22.60
C ALA A 152 10.87 -7.07 -21.30
N PHE A 153 11.08 -7.87 -20.26
CA PHE A 153 11.60 -7.41 -18.98
C PHE A 153 13.02 -6.88 -19.11
N ASN A 154 13.24 -5.65 -18.66
CA ASN A 154 14.54 -4.99 -18.70
C ASN A 154 15.28 -5.12 -17.37
N PHE A 155 16.39 -5.88 -17.39
CA PHE A 155 17.26 -6.04 -16.23
C PHE A 155 18.27 -4.90 -16.03
N ASN A 156 18.43 -4.00 -17.00
CA ASN A 156 19.44 -2.95 -16.91
C ASN A 156 19.17 -2.05 -15.70
N SER A 157 20.23 -1.78 -14.94
CA SER A 157 20.21 -0.85 -13.82
C SER A 157 21.08 0.37 -14.10
N GLU A 158 20.58 1.55 -13.79
CA GLU A 158 21.34 2.79 -13.82
C GLU A 158 21.78 3.15 -12.40
N ARG A 159 23.09 3.30 -12.18
CA ARG A 159 23.62 3.80 -10.91
C ARG A 159 23.73 5.32 -10.96
N ARG A 160 23.16 5.99 -9.97
CA ARG A 160 23.22 7.44 -9.76
C ARG A 160 23.62 7.68 -8.31
N GLU A 161 24.90 7.89 -8.05
CA GLU A 161 25.44 8.03 -6.70
C GLU A 161 25.09 6.81 -5.81
N ALA A 162 24.33 7.00 -4.72
CA ALA A 162 23.86 5.91 -3.84
C ALA A 162 22.56 5.23 -4.32
N ALA A 163 21.97 5.71 -5.42
CA ALA A 163 20.75 5.18 -6.00
C ALA A 163 21.02 4.18 -7.13
N ILE A 164 20.23 3.11 -7.16
CA ILE A 164 20.14 2.15 -8.27
C ILE A 164 18.73 2.22 -8.83
N ALA A 165 18.59 2.68 -10.06
CA ALA A 165 17.31 2.78 -10.74
C ALA A 165 17.12 1.63 -11.72
N ILE A 166 15.99 0.95 -11.66
CA ILE A 166 15.62 -0.13 -12.58
C ILE A 166 14.24 0.19 -13.14
N ARG A 167 14.10 0.14 -14.46
CA ARG A 167 12.80 0.30 -15.13
C ARG A 167 12.44 -1.04 -15.77
N PRO A 168 11.59 -1.86 -15.14
CA PRO A 168 11.30 -3.23 -15.61
C PRO A 168 10.62 -3.22 -16.98
N TYR A 169 9.71 -2.26 -17.22
CA TYR A 169 9.04 -2.05 -18.49
C TYR A 169 8.99 -0.57 -18.85
N ARG A 170 8.99 -0.25 -20.15
CA ARG A 170 9.08 1.11 -20.68
C ARG A 170 7.96 2.03 -20.16
N ASP A 171 6.74 1.50 -20.06
CA ASP A 171 5.54 2.28 -19.75
C ASP A 171 5.24 2.32 -18.23
N LEU A 172 6.15 1.78 -17.42
CA LEU A 172 6.03 1.76 -15.97
C LEU A 172 7.01 2.71 -15.29
N PRO A 173 6.67 3.18 -14.07
CA PRO A 173 7.62 3.91 -13.25
C PRO A 173 8.86 3.05 -12.96
N SER A 174 10.02 3.70 -12.86
CA SER A 174 11.23 3.05 -12.37
C SER A 174 11.14 2.74 -10.88
N VAL A 175 11.79 1.68 -10.44
CA VAL A 175 12.09 1.43 -9.03
C VAL A 175 13.44 2.07 -8.72
N VAL A 176 13.48 2.99 -7.77
CA VAL A 176 14.73 3.56 -7.24
C VAL A 176 15.04 2.87 -5.91
N SER A 177 16.21 2.23 -5.84
CA SER A 177 16.73 1.55 -4.67
C SER A 177 17.87 2.36 -4.07
N LEU A 178 17.67 2.92 -2.89
CA LEU A 178 18.69 3.59 -2.08
C LEU A 178 19.21 2.60 -1.02
N THR A 179 20.51 2.53 -0.84
CA THR A 179 21.12 1.61 0.13
C THR A 179 22.38 2.20 0.75
N ASN A 180 22.62 1.91 2.04
CA ASN A 180 23.93 2.15 2.67
C ASN A 180 24.91 0.97 2.50
N GLY A 181 24.54 -0.01 1.68
CA GLY A 181 25.35 -1.18 1.33
C GLY A 181 25.87 -1.15 -0.10
N ASP A 182 26.32 -2.32 -0.56
CA ASP A 182 26.78 -2.54 -1.92
C ASP A 182 25.69 -3.20 -2.76
N TYR A 183 25.73 -2.94 -4.07
CA TYR A 183 24.87 -3.60 -5.05
C TYR A 183 25.72 -4.26 -6.12
N GLU A 184 25.50 -5.54 -6.29
CA GLU A 184 26.07 -6.40 -7.31
C GLU A 184 24.99 -6.69 -8.36
N HIS A 185 25.23 -6.30 -9.62
CA HIS A 185 24.31 -6.62 -10.70
C HIS A 185 24.44 -8.10 -11.07
N ALA A 186 23.38 -8.87 -10.80
CA ALA A 186 23.34 -10.33 -10.96
C ALA A 186 21.91 -10.74 -11.38
N PRO A 187 21.51 -10.45 -12.63
CA PRO A 187 20.16 -10.65 -13.10
C PRO A 187 19.80 -12.14 -13.21
N GLU A 188 18.63 -12.51 -12.70
CA GLU A 188 18.15 -13.90 -12.71
C GLU A 188 16.63 -13.98 -12.66
N TRP A 189 16.06 -15.00 -13.29
CA TRP A 189 14.64 -15.34 -13.17
C TRP A 189 14.41 -16.41 -12.11
N TYR A 190 13.51 -16.13 -11.18
CA TYR A 190 13.00 -17.09 -10.21
C TYR A 190 11.62 -17.55 -10.67
N ARG A 191 11.43 -18.86 -10.78
CA ARG A 191 10.23 -19.44 -11.40
C ARG A 191 9.34 -20.15 -10.40
N ASN A 192 8.06 -20.23 -10.73
CA ASN A 192 7.06 -21.06 -10.05
C ASN A 192 6.83 -20.69 -8.57
N PHE A 193 6.89 -19.41 -8.20
CA PHE A 193 6.33 -18.99 -6.89
C PHE A 193 4.86 -19.40 -6.83
N LEU A 194 4.40 -19.84 -5.66
CA LEU A 194 3.04 -20.36 -5.48
C LEU A 194 2.30 -19.57 -4.40
N TYR A 195 1.16 -19.00 -4.79
CA TYR A 195 0.25 -18.26 -3.93
C TYR A 195 -0.94 -19.15 -3.52
N SER A 196 -0.84 -19.74 -2.33
CA SER A 196 -1.83 -20.71 -1.84
C SER A 196 -3.26 -20.15 -1.76
N ALA A 197 -3.43 -18.89 -1.36
CA ALA A 197 -4.75 -18.27 -1.26
C ALA A 197 -5.38 -17.98 -2.64
N GLU A 198 -4.57 -17.77 -3.69
CA GLU A 198 -5.09 -17.68 -5.06
C GLU A 198 -5.52 -19.05 -5.59
N ARG A 199 -4.75 -20.10 -5.29
CA ARG A 199 -5.10 -21.50 -5.62
C ARG A 199 -6.40 -21.93 -4.96
N GLU A 200 -6.58 -21.62 -3.68
CA GLU A 200 -7.82 -21.92 -2.93
C GLU A 200 -9.05 -21.22 -3.51
N ARG A 201 -8.85 -20.05 -4.15
CA ARG A 201 -9.90 -19.31 -4.86
C ARG A 201 -10.14 -19.81 -6.28
N GLY A 202 -9.40 -20.82 -6.75
CA GLY A 202 -9.49 -21.35 -8.10
C GLY A 202 -8.93 -20.40 -9.17
N LEU A 203 -8.04 -19.48 -8.79
CA LEU A 203 -7.40 -18.53 -9.70
C LEU A 203 -6.00 -19.02 -10.10
N ASP A 204 -5.41 -18.39 -11.12
CA ASP A 204 -3.98 -18.53 -11.41
C ASP A 204 -3.18 -18.25 -10.14
N ALA A 205 -2.28 -19.16 -9.77
CA ALA A 205 -1.62 -19.14 -8.47
C ALA A 205 -0.09 -19.20 -8.57
N THR A 206 0.45 -19.34 -9.77
CA THR A 206 1.90 -19.42 -10.00
C THR A 206 2.43 -18.17 -10.66
N GLU A 207 3.62 -17.73 -10.26
CA GLU A 207 4.24 -16.51 -10.77
C GLU A 207 5.76 -16.71 -10.94
N ASP A 208 6.34 -16.08 -11.97
CA ASP A 208 7.79 -15.96 -12.13
C ASP A 208 8.20 -14.50 -11.87
N LEU A 209 9.29 -14.30 -11.13
CA LEU A 209 9.78 -12.99 -10.73
C LEU A 209 11.22 -12.79 -11.18
N ALA A 210 11.50 -11.58 -11.66
CA ALA A 210 12.85 -11.18 -12.02
C ALA A 210 13.59 -10.67 -10.79
N SER A 211 14.84 -11.05 -10.64
CA SER A 211 15.76 -10.50 -9.65
C SER A 211 16.86 -9.74 -10.37
N PRO A 212 17.00 -8.42 -10.21
CA PRO A 212 18.03 -7.63 -10.91
C PRO A 212 19.45 -7.80 -10.35
N GLY A 213 19.61 -8.19 -9.09
CA GLY A 213 20.92 -8.29 -8.46
C GLY A 213 20.83 -8.53 -6.96
N VAL A 214 21.93 -8.33 -6.25
CA VAL A 214 22.05 -8.61 -4.81
C VAL A 214 22.60 -7.38 -4.08
N LEU A 215 21.92 -6.99 -3.00
CA LEU A 215 22.38 -6.00 -2.04
C LEU A 215 23.18 -6.69 -0.93
N ARG A 216 24.28 -6.08 -0.49
CA ARG A 216 25.18 -6.64 0.52
C ARG A 216 25.55 -5.61 1.58
N TRP A 217 25.55 -6.03 2.83
CA TRP A 217 26.02 -5.23 3.96
C TRP A 217 26.92 -6.07 4.85
N ARG A 218 28.01 -5.47 5.32
CA ARG A 218 28.87 -6.05 6.35
C ARG A 218 28.54 -5.38 7.68
N LEU A 219 28.02 -6.15 8.62
CA LEU A 219 27.65 -5.68 9.96
C LEU A 219 28.72 -6.15 10.94
N THR A 220 29.38 -5.19 11.58
CA THR A 220 30.61 -5.38 12.36
C THR A 220 30.38 -5.37 13.87
N ALA A 221 29.33 -4.70 14.35
CA ALA A 221 29.00 -4.61 15.77
C ALA A 221 27.48 -4.53 16.01
N PRO A 222 27.00 -4.93 17.20
CA PRO A 222 25.64 -4.65 17.64
C PRO A 222 25.31 -3.15 17.50
N GLY A 223 24.14 -2.84 16.94
CA GLY A 223 23.71 -1.50 16.58
C GLY A 223 23.92 -1.15 15.10
N ASP A 224 24.78 -1.87 14.37
CA ASP A 224 24.97 -1.65 12.94
C ASP A 224 23.66 -1.89 12.17
N ARG A 225 23.40 -1.03 11.18
CA ARG A 225 22.16 -1.04 10.40
C ARG A 225 22.43 -1.22 8.91
N ALA A 226 21.77 -2.22 8.32
CA ALA A 226 21.59 -2.33 6.88
C ALA A 226 20.29 -1.64 6.48
N ILE A 227 20.35 -0.66 5.60
CA ILE A 227 19.22 0.20 5.22
C ILE A 227 18.97 0.07 3.73
N TRP A 228 17.70 -0.16 3.38
CA TRP A 228 17.22 -0.24 2.01
C TRP A 228 15.93 0.54 1.86
N ILE A 229 15.92 1.58 1.03
CA ILE A 229 14.73 2.38 0.74
C ILE A 229 14.39 2.19 -0.74
N LEU A 230 13.16 1.76 -0.99
CA LEU A 230 12.57 1.60 -2.30
C LEU A 230 11.62 2.76 -2.58
N LYS A 231 11.74 3.38 -3.75
CA LYS A 231 10.91 4.51 -4.17
C LYS A 231 10.35 4.27 -5.57
N THR A 232 9.13 4.73 -5.81
CA THR A 232 8.54 4.79 -7.15
C THR A 232 9.04 6.05 -7.87
N GLY A 233 9.68 5.88 -9.03
CA GLY A 233 10.13 6.98 -9.90
C GLY A 233 11.25 7.84 -9.31
N ALA A 234 11.93 8.58 -10.19
CA ALA A 234 12.79 9.67 -9.75
C ALA A 234 11.90 10.87 -9.45
N GLY A 235 11.56 11.09 -8.18
CA GLY A 235 10.96 12.36 -7.78
C GLY A 235 11.93 13.52 -8.03
N ASP A 236 11.42 14.76 -8.04
CA ASP A 236 12.24 15.97 -8.18
C ASP A 236 13.20 16.21 -6.99
N THR A 237 13.13 15.37 -5.97
CA THR A 237 14.03 15.41 -4.82
C THR A 237 15.41 14.87 -5.21
N PRO A 238 16.50 15.61 -4.96
CA PRO A 238 17.85 15.09 -5.09
C PRO A 238 18.01 13.79 -4.29
N GLU A 239 18.55 12.77 -4.94
CA GLU A 239 18.82 11.51 -4.26
C GLU A 239 20.03 11.65 -3.33
N PRO A 240 20.10 10.85 -2.24
CA PRO A 240 21.28 10.77 -1.40
C PRO A 240 22.53 10.40 -2.20
N ARG A 241 23.65 11.05 -1.88
CA ARG A 241 24.92 10.88 -2.59
C ARG A 241 25.84 9.85 -1.96
N SER A 242 25.63 9.54 -0.69
CA SER A 242 26.49 8.66 0.10
C SER A 242 25.70 7.69 0.98
N ARG A 243 26.39 6.68 1.53
CA ARG A 243 25.82 5.70 2.46
C ARG A 243 25.29 6.36 3.73
N GLU A 244 26.00 7.37 4.22
CA GLU A 244 25.65 8.17 5.40
C GLU A 244 24.40 8.99 5.14
N GLU A 245 24.26 9.59 3.95
CA GLU A 245 23.06 10.33 3.57
C GLU A 245 21.83 9.43 3.42
N VAL A 246 22.00 8.18 2.94
CA VAL A 246 20.93 7.18 2.93
C VAL A 246 20.50 6.85 4.36
N ALA A 247 21.45 6.63 5.26
CA ALA A 247 21.16 6.37 6.67
C ALA A 247 20.42 7.54 7.34
N ALA A 248 20.89 8.78 7.14
CA ALA A 248 20.23 9.98 7.64
C ALA A 248 18.82 10.16 7.04
N THR A 249 18.64 9.82 5.77
CA THR A 249 17.33 9.84 5.10
C THR A 249 16.38 8.86 5.74
N TYR A 250 16.81 7.63 6.01
CA TYR A 250 16.01 6.65 6.75
C TYR A 250 15.59 7.17 8.12
N GLU A 251 16.51 7.70 8.92
CA GLU A 251 16.18 8.19 10.26
C GLU A 251 15.17 9.34 10.23
N ARG A 252 15.28 10.24 9.24
CA ARG A 252 14.29 11.31 9.03
C ARG A 252 12.91 10.74 8.69
N LEU A 253 12.84 9.76 7.78
CA LEU A 253 11.59 9.12 7.37
C LEU A 253 10.94 8.37 8.55
N ALA A 254 11.73 7.57 9.26
CA ALA A 254 11.27 6.81 10.43
C ALA A 254 10.79 7.75 11.55
N SER A 255 11.51 8.85 11.81
CA SER A 255 11.12 9.84 12.82
C SER A 255 9.83 10.56 12.44
N ALA A 256 9.67 10.94 11.16
CA ALA A 256 8.45 11.56 10.66
C ALA A 256 7.25 10.60 10.78
N GLU A 257 7.44 9.33 10.42
CA GLU A 257 6.38 8.33 10.48
C GLU A 257 5.99 7.99 11.93
N ARG A 258 6.95 7.89 12.86
CA ARG A 258 6.66 7.75 14.30
C ARG A 258 5.85 8.93 14.82
N LYS A 259 6.24 10.16 14.47
CA LYS A 259 5.51 11.39 14.85
C LYS A 259 4.09 11.40 14.29
N ARG A 260 3.91 10.95 13.04
CA ARG A 260 2.59 10.83 12.42
C ARG A 260 1.73 9.79 13.16
N ARG A 261 2.28 8.61 13.43
CA ARG A 261 1.57 7.52 14.12
C ARG A 261 1.23 7.83 15.57
N SER A 262 2.09 8.58 16.28
CA SER A 262 1.83 8.98 17.67
C SER A 262 0.79 10.09 17.81
N ALA A 263 0.39 10.75 16.72
CA ALA A 263 -0.66 11.75 16.72
C ALA A 263 -2.08 11.15 16.81
N PHE A 264 -2.23 9.84 16.59
CA PHE A 264 -3.52 9.16 16.72
C PHE A 264 -3.81 8.80 18.19
N GLY A 265 -5.05 9.02 18.62
CA GLY A 265 -5.49 8.78 20.00
C GLY A 265 -5.61 7.31 20.37
N SER A 266 -5.70 6.41 19.39
CA SER A 266 -5.81 4.98 19.60
C SER A 266 -5.25 4.16 18.42
N PRO A 267 -4.92 2.87 18.61
CA PRO A 267 -4.56 1.97 17.51
C PRO A 267 -5.67 1.85 16.45
N LEU A 268 -6.94 1.98 16.84
CA LEU A 268 -8.08 1.94 15.92
C LEU A 268 -8.11 3.17 15.02
N ASP A 269 -7.87 4.38 15.57
CA ASP A 269 -7.80 5.61 14.77
C ASP A 269 -6.65 5.56 13.76
N ARG A 270 -5.53 4.94 14.16
CA ARG A 270 -4.39 4.71 13.27
C ARG A 270 -4.71 3.71 12.17
N ALA A 271 -5.42 2.62 12.49
CA ALA A 271 -5.86 1.64 11.50
C ALA A 271 -6.87 2.25 10.51
N ALA A 272 -7.77 3.11 10.99
CA ALA A 272 -8.72 3.86 10.17
C ALA A 272 -8.03 4.76 9.14
N ASP A 273 -6.87 5.34 9.49
CA ASP A 273 -6.10 6.20 8.60
C ASP A 273 -5.56 5.47 7.35
N ALA A 274 -5.32 4.16 7.44
CA ALA A 274 -4.82 3.36 6.32
C ALA A 274 -5.75 3.38 5.10
N TYR A 275 -7.06 3.60 5.31
CA TYR A 275 -8.07 3.60 4.25
C TYR A 275 -8.27 4.97 3.60
N LEU A 276 -7.64 6.03 4.11
CA LEU A 276 -7.72 7.35 3.51
C LEU A 276 -6.61 7.51 2.47
N ALA A 277 -7.02 7.84 1.25
CA ALA A 277 -6.09 8.01 0.13
C ALA A 277 -6.29 9.34 -0.58
N GLN A 278 -5.25 9.82 -1.24
CA GLN A 278 -5.33 10.97 -2.13
C GLN A 278 -6.14 10.65 -3.40
N ARG A 279 -6.97 11.61 -3.82
CA ARG A 279 -7.63 11.61 -5.13
C ARG A 279 -7.59 13.02 -5.70
N GLY A 280 -6.82 13.23 -6.77
CA GLY A 280 -6.60 14.58 -7.31
C GLY A 280 -6.00 15.51 -6.25
N SER A 281 -6.62 16.68 -6.04
CA SER A 281 -6.30 17.61 -4.96
C SER A 281 -7.02 17.30 -3.64
N GLY A 282 -7.98 16.38 -3.65
CA GLY A 282 -8.80 15.98 -2.51
C GLY A 282 -8.39 14.62 -1.93
N ARG A 283 -9.35 13.98 -1.27
CA ARG A 283 -9.19 12.67 -0.62
C ARG A 283 -10.32 11.73 -1.01
N THR A 284 -10.13 10.46 -0.76
CA THR A 284 -11.17 9.43 -0.89
C THR A 284 -10.94 8.31 0.14
N VAL A 285 -11.86 7.35 0.19
CA VAL A 285 -11.80 6.17 1.06
C VAL A 285 -11.61 4.94 0.19
N ILE A 286 -10.53 4.19 0.41
CA ILE A 286 -10.37 2.84 -0.15
C ILE A 286 -11.36 1.93 0.56
N ALA A 287 -12.25 1.27 -0.18
CA ALA A 287 -13.31 0.45 0.40
C ALA A 287 -12.76 -0.81 1.10
N GLY A 288 -11.61 -1.31 0.64
CA GLY A 288 -10.94 -2.43 1.28
C GLY A 288 -9.71 -2.89 0.53
N TYR A 289 -8.57 -2.93 1.22
CA TYR A 289 -7.37 -3.58 0.68
C TYR A 289 -7.51 -5.10 0.74
N PRO A 290 -6.91 -5.84 -0.21
CA PRO A 290 -6.16 -5.32 -1.36
C PRO A 290 -7.02 -5.07 -2.61
N TRP A 291 -8.28 -5.52 -2.65
CA TRP A 291 -9.03 -5.66 -3.91
C TRP A 291 -9.73 -4.41 -4.42
N PHE A 292 -10.16 -3.53 -3.53
CA PHE A 292 -11.11 -2.48 -3.90
C PHE A 292 -10.41 -1.14 -4.10
N THR A 293 -11.01 -0.32 -4.97
CA THR A 293 -10.79 1.12 -5.09
C THR A 293 -11.72 1.85 -4.11
N ASP A 294 -12.09 3.09 -4.41
CA ASP A 294 -13.14 3.82 -3.74
C ASP A 294 -14.52 3.57 -4.36
N TRP A 295 -15.43 3.19 -3.47
CA TRP A 295 -16.81 2.84 -3.76
C TRP A 295 -17.70 3.85 -3.04
N GLY A 296 -18.67 4.43 -3.75
CA GLY A 296 -19.49 5.54 -3.25
C GLY A 296 -20.23 5.16 -1.97
N ARG A 297 -20.98 4.05 -2.01
CA ARG A 297 -21.71 3.52 -0.83
C ARG A 297 -20.79 3.39 0.38
N ASP A 298 -19.70 2.63 0.24
CA ASP A 298 -18.74 2.35 1.31
C ASP A 298 -18.11 3.65 1.83
N THR A 299 -17.75 4.57 0.93
CA THR A 299 -17.16 5.87 1.28
C THR A 299 -18.10 6.68 2.16
N PHE A 300 -19.36 6.85 1.76
CA PHE A 300 -20.30 7.73 2.46
C PHE A 300 -20.79 7.14 3.78
N ILE A 301 -20.83 5.80 3.89
CA ILE A 301 -21.05 5.13 5.18
C ILE A 301 -19.83 5.31 6.07
N ALA A 302 -18.63 5.00 5.56
CA ALA A 302 -17.40 4.95 6.35
C ALA A 302 -16.91 6.34 6.80
N VAL A 303 -17.05 7.39 5.98
CA VAL A 303 -16.59 8.75 6.30
C VAL A 303 -17.19 9.28 7.61
N ARG A 304 -18.41 8.81 7.96
CA ARG A 304 -19.08 9.15 9.21
C ARG A 304 -18.30 8.64 10.43
N GLY A 305 -17.79 7.43 10.37
CA GLY A 305 -16.94 6.84 11.41
C GLY A 305 -15.48 7.32 11.32
N LEU A 306 -14.88 7.17 10.14
CA LEU A 306 -13.45 7.44 9.92
C LEU A 306 -13.10 8.91 10.13
N CYS A 307 -13.98 9.83 9.75
CA CYS A 307 -13.68 11.27 9.74
C CYS A 307 -14.60 12.10 10.63
N LEU A 308 -15.93 11.96 10.50
CA LEU A 308 -16.85 12.83 11.24
C LEU A 308 -16.81 12.55 12.73
N ALA A 309 -16.92 11.29 13.15
CA ALA A 309 -16.90 10.86 14.55
C ALA A 309 -15.58 11.18 15.25
N THR A 310 -14.45 11.02 14.54
CA THR A 310 -13.09 11.32 15.04
C THR A 310 -12.71 12.80 14.96
N GLY A 311 -13.56 13.65 14.39
CA GLY A 311 -13.34 15.09 14.27
C GLY A 311 -12.35 15.51 13.17
N ARG A 312 -11.99 14.59 12.25
CA ARG A 312 -11.20 14.85 11.04
C ARG A 312 -12.06 15.53 9.96
N LEU A 313 -12.66 16.68 10.31
CA LEU A 313 -13.63 17.37 9.46
C LEU A 313 -13.04 17.87 8.13
N ARG A 314 -11.73 18.16 8.08
CA ARG A 314 -11.04 18.53 6.84
C ARG A 314 -11.02 17.36 5.84
N ASP A 315 -10.69 16.16 6.32
CA ASP A 315 -10.69 14.97 5.49
C ASP A 315 -12.11 14.64 4.99
N ALA A 316 -13.11 14.72 5.87
CA ALA A 316 -14.50 14.53 5.48
C ALA A 316 -14.96 15.51 4.40
N ARG A 317 -14.62 16.80 4.55
CA ARG A 317 -14.88 17.82 3.53
C ARG A 317 -14.19 17.46 2.22
N ASP A 318 -12.89 17.17 2.25
CA ASP A 318 -12.11 16.91 1.03
C ASP A 318 -12.64 15.69 0.26
N ILE A 319 -13.11 14.67 0.99
CA ILE A 319 -13.80 13.51 0.41
C ILE A 319 -15.12 13.93 -0.22
N LEU A 320 -16.01 14.58 0.54
CA LEU A 320 -17.36 14.88 0.05
C LEU A 320 -17.35 15.89 -1.10
N VAL A 321 -16.47 16.89 -1.07
CA VAL A 321 -16.31 17.85 -2.19
C VAL A 321 -15.74 17.16 -3.42
N GLN A 322 -14.77 16.25 -3.27
CA GLN A 322 -14.24 15.47 -4.38
C GLN A 322 -15.32 14.61 -5.05
N TRP A 323 -16.21 14.01 -4.26
CA TRP A 323 -17.33 13.21 -4.77
C TRP A 323 -18.46 14.06 -5.35
N ALA A 324 -18.71 15.27 -4.82
CA ALA A 324 -19.72 16.20 -5.35
C ALA A 324 -19.50 16.51 -6.84
N GLY A 325 -18.24 16.61 -7.28
CA GLY A 325 -17.88 16.81 -8.69
C GLY A 325 -18.23 15.64 -9.62
N ALA A 326 -18.63 14.49 -9.09
CA ALA A 326 -19.00 13.29 -9.86
C ALA A 326 -20.52 13.10 -10.00
N VAL A 327 -21.35 14.03 -9.50
CA VAL A 327 -22.81 13.95 -9.66
C VAL A 327 -23.15 14.04 -11.15
N SER A 328 -23.98 13.10 -11.60
CA SER A 328 -24.45 13.03 -12.98
C SER A 328 -25.88 12.51 -13.01
N GLU A 329 -26.78 13.23 -13.67
CA GLU A 329 -28.22 12.90 -13.75
C GLU A 329 -28.84 12.60 -12.36
N GLY A 330 -28.50 13.41 -11.36
CA GLY A 330 -28.99 13.26 -9.99
C GLY A 330 -28.41 12.06 -9.22
N MET A 331 -27.40 11.38 -9.74
CA MET A 331 -26.78 10.22 -9.11
C MET A 331 -25.27 10.40 -8.91
N LEU A 332 -24.74 9.73 -7.89
CA LEU A 332 -23.31 9.52 -7.67
C LEU A 332 -22.92 8.11 -8.10
N PRO A 333 -21.67 7.91 -8.55
CA PRO A 333 -21.24 6.59 -8.95
C PRO A 333 -21.13 5.65 -7.74
N ASN A 334 -21.43 4.38 -7.96
CA ASN A 334 -21.17 3.30 -7.03
C ASN A 334 -19.68 3.00 -6.93
N ARG A 335 -18.94 3.07 -8.04
CA ARG A 335 -17.51 2.72 -8.08
C ARG A 335 -16.77 3.55 -9.12
N PHE A 336 -15.54 3.93 -8.79
CA PHE A 336 -14.53 4.35 -9.77
C PHE A 336 -13.65 3.14 -10.16
N PRO A 337 -13.65 2.70 -11.43
CA PRO A 337 -12.79 1.62 -11.89
C PRO A 337 -11.29 1.96 -11.82
N ASP A 338 -10.42 0.95 -11.62
CA ASP A 338 -8.97 1.14 -11.56
C ASP A 338 -8.35 1.64 -12.86
N GLY A 339 -8.94 1.30 -14.02
CA GLY A 339 -8.43 1.62 -15.36
C GLY A 339 -8.72 3.05 -15.84
N GLY A 340 -9.37 3.89 -15.03
CA GLY A 340 -9.82 5.21 -15.46
C GLY A 340 -11.06 5.19 -16.37
N ASP A 341 -11.75 4.05 -16.44
CA ASP A 341 -13.01 3.90 -17.17
C ASP A 341 -14.12 4.78 -16.59
N THR A 342 -15.23 4.89 -17.32
CA THR A 342 -16.40 5.67 -16.89
C THR A 342 -16.91 5.17 -15.53
N PRO A 343 -17.19 6.06 -14.56
CA PRO A 343 -17.74 5.68 -13.27
C PRO A 343 -19.06 4.90 -13.41
N GLU A 344 -19.26 3.90 -12.55
CA GLU A 344 -20.44 3.03 -12.63
C GLU A 344 -21.59 3.60 -11.79
N PHE A 345 -22.70 4.02 -12.40
CA PHE A 345 -23.86 4.61 -11.71
C PHE A 345 -24.94 3.58 -11.32
N ASN A 346 -24.55 2.36 -10.94
CA ASN A 346 -25.47 1.23 -10.71
C ASN A 346 -25.94 1.07 -9.24
N ALA A 347 -25.90 2.13 -8.42
CA ALA A 347 -26.36 2.11 -7.03
C ALA A 347 -27.48 3.13 -6.77
N VAL A 348 -28.60 2.64 -6.23
CA VAL A 348 -29.74 3.48 -5.82
C VAL A 348 -29.45 4.26 -4.54
N ASP A 349 -28.59 3.73 -3.67
CA ASP A 349 -28.43 4.18 -2.29
C ASP A 349 -27.18 5.04 -2.06
N ALA A 350 -26.17 4.97 -2.94
CA ALA A 350 -24.92 5.72 -2.77
C ALA A 350 -25.18 7.24 -2.62
N SER A 351 -25.99 7.83 -3.51
CA SER A 351 -26.35 9.25 -3.42
C SER A 351 -27.11 9.60 -2.15
N LEU A 352 -27.95 8.71 -1.64
CA LEU A 352 -28.71 8.95 -0.41
C LEU A 352 -27.78 8.99 0.81
N TRP A 353 -26.79 8.09 0.86
CA TRP A 353 -25.76 8.13 1.89
C TRP A 353 -24.89 9.38 1.81
N PHE A 354 -24.59 9.88 0.60
CA PHE A 354 -23.89 11.14 0.42
C PHE A 354 -24.67 12.31 1.04
N VAL A 355 -25.97 12.42 0.77
CA VAL A 355 -26.82 13.49 1.34
C VAL A 355 -26.78 13.45 2.87
N VAL A 356 -26.86 12.26 3.48
CA VAL A 356 -26.73 12.09 4.94
C VAL A 356 -25.37 12.56 5.43
N ALA A 357 -24.28 12.14 4.78
CA ALA A 357 -22.92 12.49 5.19
C ALA A 357 -22.65 14.00 5.06
N VAL A 358 -23.18 14.67 4.04
CA VAL A 358 -23.11 16.12 3.87
C VAL A 358 -23.87 16.84 4.98
N GLY A 359 -25.10 16.42 5.28
CA GLY A 359 -25.89 16.98 6.38
C GLY A 359 -25.13 16.90 7.71
N GLU A 360 -24.59 15.71 8.04
CA GLU A 360 -23.80 15.52 9.26
C GLU A 360 -22.52 16.35 9.29
N LEU A 361 -21.84 16.56 8.15
CA LEU A 361 -20.69 17.46 8.07
C LEU A 361 -21.09 18.89 8.38
N LEU A 362 -22.15 19.41 7.75
CA LEU A 362 -22.62 20.79 7.93
C LEU A 362 -23.01 21.05 9.39
N GLU A 363 -23.78 20.15 10.01
CA GLU A 363 -24.15 20.25 11.42
C GLU A 363 -22.92 20.30 12.35
N ARG A 364 -21.93 19.43 12.10
CA ARG A 364 -20.72 19.36 12.93
C ARG A 364 -19.80 20.56 12.76
N VAL A 365 -19.70 21.09 11.54
CA VAL A 365 -18.93 22.29 11.23
C VAL A 365 -19.53 23.50 11.96
N GLU A 366 -20.85 23.66 11.90
CA GLU A 366 -21.58 24.71 12.61
C GLU A 366 -21.42 24.61 14.13
N ARG A 367 -21.65 23.42 14.71
CA ARG A 367 -21.49 23.18 16.17
C ARG A 367 -20.09 23.46 16.70
N ARG A 368 -19.06 23.33 15.86
CA ARG A 368 -17.66 23.59 16.24
C ARG A 368 -17.18 25.00 15.88
N SER A 369 -18.09 25.88 15.42
CA SER A 369 -17.77 27.22 14.92
C SER A 369 -16.63 27.21 13.90
N ARG A 370 -16.55 26.13 13.11
CA ARG A 370 -15.67 26.03 11.95
C ARG A 370 -16.46 26.50 10.74
N ALA A 371 -15.78 27.08 9.76
CA ALA A 371 -16.40 27.43 8.49
C ALA A 371 -15.85 26.52 7.39
N LEU A 372 -16.74 26.02 6.54
CA LEU A 372 -16.37 25.65 5.18
C LEU A 372 -16.10 26.92 4.39
N THR A 373 -15.30 26.82 3.32
CA THR A 373 -15.23 27.95 2.37
C THR A 373 -16.59 28.11 1.69
N GLY A 374 -16.89 29.30 1.18
CA GLY A 374 -18.14 29.53 0.43
C GLY A 374 -18.28 28.58 -0.75
N ALA A 375 -17.19 28.35 -1.47
CA ALA A 375 -17.14 27.42 -2.61
C ALA A 375 -17.36 25.96 -2.19
N ASP A 376 -16.76 25.49 -1.09
CA ASP A 376 -16.98 24.12 -0.60
C ASP A 376 -18.44 23.91 -0.22
N ARG A 377 -19.04 24.89 0.48
CA ARG A 377 -20.44 24.84 0.89
C ARG A 377 -21.35 24.81 -0.34
N GLU A 378 -21.13 25.72 -1.28
CA GLU A 378 -21.91 25.80 -2.51
C GLU A 378 -21.83 24.50 -3.32
N ALA A 379 -20.62 23.93 -3.49
CA ALA A 379 -20.44 22.67 -4.21
C ALA A 379 -21.23 21.51 -3.57
N LEU A 380 -21.23 21.42 -2.24
CA LEU A 380 -21.98 20.38 -1.52
C LEU A 380 -23.49 20.60 -1.60
N GLU A 381 -23.96 21.83 -1.42
CA GLU A 381 -25.39 22.18 -1.49
C GLU A 381 -25.94 21.95 -2.90
N LEU A 382 -25.22 22.37 -3.94
CA LEU A 382 -25.59 22.12 -5.34
C LEU A 382 -25.66 20.62 -5.66
N ALA A 383 -24.69 19.83 -5.18
CA ALA A 383 -24.70 18.38 -5.36
C ALA A 383 -25.90 17.71 -4.68
N VAL A 384 -26.21 18.11 -3.44
CA VAL A 384 -27.38 17.61 -2.70
C VAL A 384 -28.68 17.97 -3.41
N LEU A 385 -28.85 19.22 -3.84
CA LEU A 385 -30.05 19.65 -4.58
C LEU A 385 -30.20 18.90 -5.89
N SER A 386 -29.12 18.75 -6.66
CA SER A 386 -29.15 17.97 -7.91
C SER A 386 -29.57 16.51 -7.69
N ILE A 387 -29.12 15.89 -6.60
CA ILE A 387 -29.53 14.54 -6.23
C ILE A 387 -31.02 14.49 -5.86
N VAL A 388 -31.49 15.40 -4.99
CA VAL A 388 -32.89 15.42 -4.54
C VAL A 388 -33.83 15.68 -5.71
N ASP A 389 -33.54 16.69 -6.54
CA ASP A 389 -34.34 17.02 -7.72
C ASP A 389 -34.34 15.87 -8.73
N GLY A 390 -33.20 15.23 -8.94
CA GLY A 390 -33.07 14.06 -9.80
C GLY A 390 -33.90 12.88 -9.29
N TYR A 391 -33.81 12.54 -8.01
CA TYR A 391 -34.60 11.45 -7.43
C TYR A 391 -36.11 11.76 -7.41
N ALA A 392 -36.49 13.04 -7.31
CA ALA A 392 -37.89 13.45 -7.40
C ALA A 392 -38.44 13.35 -8.84
N ALA A 393 -37.70 13.85 -9.83
CA ALA A 393 -38.12 13.87 -11.24
C ALA A 393 -37.93 12.53 -11.96
N GLY A 394 -36.95 11.74 -11.52
CA GLY A 394 -36.52 10.48 -12.11
C GLY A 394 -35.08 10.52 -12.62
N THR A 395 -34.31 9.47 -12.30
CA THR A 395 -32.91 9.28 -12.75
C THR A 395 -32.77 7.99 -13.57
N ARG A 396 -31.51 7.53 -13.74
CA ARG A 396 -31.20 6.25 -14.39
C ARG A 396 -31.92 5.09 -13.69
N PHE A 397 -32.08 3.98 -14.41
CA PHE A 397 -32.70 2.75 -13.90
C PHE A 397 -34.16 2.93 -13.39
N GLY A 398 -34.80 4.05 -13.73
CA GLY A 398 -36.17 4.34 -13.31
C GLY A 398 -36.30 4.61 -11.81
N ILE A 399 -35.23 5.07 -11.16
CA ILE A 399 -35.27 5.55 -9.79
C ILE A 399 -36.04 6.86 -9.78
N ARG A 400 -37.15 6.95 -9.06
CA ARG A 400 -37.97 8.15 -8.97
C ARG A 400 -38.84 8.15 -7.71
N MET A 401 -39.33 9.32 -7.34
CA MET A 401 -40.39 9.45 -6.34
C MET A 401 -41.73 8.98 -6.92
N ASP A 402 -42.45 8.17 -6.15
CA ASP A 402 -43.82 7.73 -6.45
C ASP A 402 -44.84 8.71 -5.85
N ASP A 403 -46.12 8.53 -6.17
CA ASP A 403 -47.20 9.44 -5.77
C ASP A 403 -47.37 9.53 -4.23
N ASP A 404 -46.89 8.54 -3.49
CA ASP A 404 -46.87 8.51 -2.01
C ASP A 404 -45.66 9.21 -1.38
N GLY A 405 -44.75 9.74 -2.20
CA GLY A 405 -43.52 10.41 -1.76
C GLY A 405 -42.37 9.45 -1.44
N LEU A 406 -42.53 8.14 -1.59
CA LEU A 406 -41.46 7.16 -1.44
C LEU A 406 -40.67 6.99 -2.73
N LEU A 407 -39.43 6.52 -2.62
CA LEU A 407 -38.59 6.23 -3.78
C LEU A 407 -38.84 4.81 -4.29
N ALA A 408 -39.11 4.69 -5.58
CA ALA A 408 -39.23 3.44 -6.30
C ALA A 408 -38.06 3.28 -7.30
N SER A 409 -37.66 2.05 -7.58
CA SER A 409 -36.68 1.71 -8.62
C SER A 409 -37.11 0.45 -9.37
N ARG A 410 -36.82 0.36 -10.66
CA ARG A 410 -37.06 -0.87 -11.43
C ARG A 410 -35.92 -1.85 -11.17
N ARG A 411 -36.22 -3.15 -11.17
CA ARG A 411 -35.21 -4.22 -10.98
C ARG A 411 -34.03 -3.96 -11.93
N CYS A 412 -32.86 -3.65 -11.39
CA CYS A 412 -31.62 -3.69 -12.15
C CYS A 412 -31.45 -5.13 -12.65
N GLY A 413 -31.47 -5.31 -13.98
CA GLY A 413 -31.26 -6.60 -14.63
C GLY A 413 -29.82 -7.05 -14.55
#